data_AF-A0A1F8ST51-F1
#
_entry.id   AF-A0A1F8ST51-F1
#
_cell.length_a   1.000
_cell.length_b   1.000
_cell.length_c   1.000
_cell.angle_alpha   90.00
_cell.angle_beta   90.00
_cell.angle_gamma   90.00
#
_symmetry.space_group_name_H-M   'P 1'
#
loop_
_entity.id
_entity.type
_entity.pdbx_description
1 polymer ?
#
loop_
_entity_poly.entity_id
_entity_poly.type
_entity_poly.pdbx_seq_one_letter_code
_entity_poly.pdbx_strand_id
1 'polypeptide(L)'
;MAVQIGSLGAYHILADVDESSQVYHLLRRVGFAIYARQRTWRLEGQASGEADAVTWSACKSSDVIGIRSLYCNVVPGLVQQVEPLPKKNLKGFVQYKKGDISAYVELKHGRYGIWAQPYVHPDAENFSLQLVHFLNSLPGRRNRPLYICVRSYQSWLESAVEAIGAQPGPQQAVMVRHLTVANRVKQTYPLPAINGKHVEPTAPVVQFEEACHLELSDIEKQS
;
A
#
# COMPACT_ATOMS: atom_id res chain seq x y z
N MET A 1 13.30 5.89 -19.93
CA MET A 1 13.05 5.23 -18.62
C MET A 1 11.71 4.52 -18.52
N ALA A 2 10.56 5.10 -18.95
CA ALA A 2 9.26 4.41 -18.86
C ALA A 2 9.17 3.09 -19.67
N VAL A 3 9.80 3.04 -20.86
CA VAL A 3 9.81 1.85 -21.75
C VAL A 3 10.52 0.65 -21.11
N GLN A 4 11.52 0.89 -20.26
CA GLN A 4 12.34 -0.14 -19.62
C GLN A 4 11.70 -0.71 -18.34
N ILE A 5 10.72 -0.01 -17.77
CA ILE A 5 9.98 -0.41 -16.57
C ILE A 5 8.77 -1.29 -16.96
N GLY A 6 8.16 -1.05 -18.13
CA GLY A 6 7.07 -1.86 -18.65
C GLY A 6 7.45 -3.31 -18.95
N SER A 7 8.70 -3.57 -19.37
CA SER A 7 9.22 -4.92 -19.64
C SER A 7 9.41 -5.77 -18.37
N LEU A 8 9.29 -5.19 -17.18
CA LEU A 8 9.42 -5.86 -15.88
C LEU A 8 8.06 -6.11 -15.18
N GLY A 9 6.94 -5.89 -15.88
CA GLY A 9 5.60 -6.11 -15.32
C GLY A 9 5.17 -5.06 -14.30
N ALA A 10 5.82 -3.89 -14.27
CA ALA A 10 5.41 -2.78 -13.43
C ALA A 10 4.27 -1.99 -14.11
N TYR A 11 3.07 -2.09 -13.53
CA TYR A 11 1.85 -1.47 -14.08
C TYR A 11 1.72 0.03 -13.80
N HIS A 12 2.54 0.57 -12.90
CA HIS A 12 2.51 1.98 -12.50
C HIS A 12 3.84 2.47 -11.91
N ILE A 13 4.04 3.78 -11.92
CA ILE A 13 5.16 4.48 -11.28
C ILE A 13 4.60 5.32 -10.14
N LEU A 14 5.23 5.26 -8.96
CA LEU A 14 4.90 6.06 -7.79
C LEU A 14 5.92 7.19 -7.59
N ALA A 15 5.46 8.32 -7.05
CA ALA A 15 6.32 9.45 -6.68
C ALA A 15 5.76 10.19 -5.46
N ASP A 16 6.59 10.42 -4.46
CA ASP A 16 6.27 11.22 -3.27
C ASP A 16 6.94 12.58 -3.44
N VAL A 17 6.16 13.65 -3.57
CA VAL A 17 6.70 14.98 -3.94
C VAL A 17 6.10 16.06 -3.05
N ASP A 18 6.95 16.98 -2.59
CA ASP A 18 6.53 18.20 -1.90
C ASP A 18 5.60 19.01 -2.81
N GLU A 19 4.38 19.29 -2.34
CA GLU A 19 3.34 20.02 -3.09
C GLU A 19 3.77 21.45 -3.45
N SER A 20 4.71 22.03 -2.72
CA SER A 20 5.25 23.38 -2.99
C SER A 20 6.34 23.40 -4.07
N SER A 21 6.83 22.24 -4.51
CA SER A 21 7.97 22.16 -5.41
C SER A 21 7.57 22.29 -6.89
N GLN A 22 8.50 22.78 -7.71
CA GLN A 22 8.32 22.79 -9.18
C GLN A 22 8.16 21.38 -9.76
N VAL A 23 8.75 20.36 -9.12
CA VAL A 23 8.66 18.95 -9.53
C VAL A 23 7.21 18.47 -9.52
N TYR A 24 6.42 18.88 -8.52
CA TYR A 24 5.00 18.55 -8.44
C TYR A 24 4.24 19.00 -9.70
N HIS A 25 4.44 20.25 -10.13
CA HIS A 25 3.81 20.79 -11.34
C HIS A 25 4.27 20.07 -12.62
N LEU A 26 5.55 19.71 -12.71
CA LEU A 26 6.08 18.95 -13.85
C LEU A 26 5.47 17.54 -13.93
N LEU A 27 5.35 16.84 -12.80
CA LEU A 27 4.76 15.50 -12.75
C LEU A 27 3.28 15.51 -13.16
N ARG A 28 2.51 16.51 -12.71
CA ARG A 28 1.11 16.71 -13.14
C ARG A 28 0.99 16.84 -14.66
N ARG A 29 1.92 17.56 -15.31
CA ARG A 29 1.91 17.75 -16.78
C ARG A 29 2.21 16.48 -17.56
N VAL A 30 3.00 15.57 -16.99
CA VAL A 30 3.38 14.30 -17.66
C VAL A 30 2.48 13.11 -17.27
N GLY A 31 1.29 13.39 -16.73
CA GLY A 31 0.23 12.41 -16.51
C GLY A 31 0.28 11.68 -15.16
N PHE A 32 1.02 12.19 -14.17
CA PHE A 32 0.88 11.71 -12.80
C PHE A 32 -0.39 12.31 -12.15
N ALA A 33 -1.19 11.45 -11.53
CA ALA A 33 -2.33 11.83 -10.71
C ALA A 33 -2.01 11.65 -9.23
N ILE A 34 -2.53 12.53 -8.37
CA ILE A 34 -2.44 12.36 -6.92
C ILE A 34 -3.44 11.29 -6.51
N TYR A 35 -3.02 10.28 -5.77
CA TYR A 35 -3.93 9.29 -5.20
C TYR A 35 -4.02 9.38 -3.67
N ALA A 36 -3.00 9.94 -3.00
CA ALA A 36 -3.01 10.21 -1.57
C ALA A 36 -2.18 11.46 -1.25
N ARG A 37 -2.34 11.98 -0.03
CA ARG A 37 -1.42 12.93 0.59
C ARG A 37 -0.81 12.32 1.83
N GLN A 38 0.39 12.75 2.17
CA GLN A 38 1.07 12.31 3.39
C GLN A 38 1.88 13.44 4.02
N ARG A 39 2.25 13.23 5.27
CA ARG A 39 3.29 13.99 5.95
C ARG A 39 4.23 13.03 6.66
N THR A 40 5.52 13.25 6.49
CA THR A 40 6.56 12.51 7.21
C THR A 40 6.97 13.30 8.45
N TRP A 41 6.85 12.68 9.62
CA TRP A 41 7.19 13.26 10.91
C TRP A 41 8.51 12.68 11.40
N ARG A 42 9.38 13.52 11.94
CA ARG A 42 10.69 13.12 12.44
C ARG A 42 10.71 13.17 13.96
N LEU A 43 10.98 12.03 14.59
CA LEU A 43 11.18 11.95 16.05
C LEU A 43 12.64 11.63 16.34
N GLU A 44 13.30 12.57 17.01
CA GLU A 44 14.64 12.41 17.56
C GLU A 44 14.58 11.85 18.98
N GLY A 45 15.59 11.07 19.38
CA GLY A 45 15.68 10.58 20.76
C GLY A 45 14.52 9.67 21.15
N GLN A 46 13.96 9.86 22.35
CA GLN A 46 12.80 9.13 22.87
C GLN A 46 11.50 9.90 22.59
N ALA A 47 10.39 9.16 22.48
CA ALA A 47 9.05 9.74 22.46
C ALA A 47 8.74 10.38 23.82
N SER A 48 8.20 11.60 23.79
CA SER A 48 7.75 12.35 24.96
C SER A 48 6.33 11.94 25.37
N GLY A 49 5.98 12.21 26.63
CA GLY A 49 4.63 12.01 27.16
C GLY A 49 4.46 10.75 28.00
N GLU A 50 3.25 10.58 28.52
CA GLU A 50 2.88 9.39 29.28
C GLU A 50 2.82 8.16 28.36
N ALA A 51 3.26 7.03 28.87
CA ALA A 51 3.29 5.77 28.16
C ALA A 51 2.29 4.81 28.79
N ASP A 52 1.32 4.35 28.00
CA ASP A 52 0.46 3.25 28.41
C ASP A 52 1.16 1.94 28.06
N ALA A 53 1.41 1.11 29.08
CA ALA A 53 2.14 -0.14 28.94
C ALA A 53 1.25 -1.21 28.28
N VAL A 54 1.03 -1.05 26.98
CA VAL A 54 0.31 -2.02 26.16
C VAL A 54 1.29 -2.92 25.42
N THR A 55 0.93 -4.21 25.36
CA THR A 55 1.71 -5.22 24.67
C THR A 55 1.60 -5.06 23.16
N TRP A 56 2.70 -4.64 22.55
CA TRP A 56 2.91 -4.72 21.10
C TRP A 56 3.60 -6.03 20.76
N SER A 57 3.08 -6.77 19.79
CA SER A 57 3.63 -8.06 19.36
C SER A 57 4.25 -7.93 17.98
N ALA A 58 5.43 -8.52 17.78
CA ALA A 58 6.01 -8.63 16.45
C ALA A 58 5.06 -9.44 15.55
N CYS A 59 4.91 -9.01 14.29
CA CYS A 59 4.00 -9.66 13.35
C CYS A 59 4.40 -11.12 13.09
N LYS A 60 3.38 -11.97 12.99
CA LYS A 60 3.49 -13.39 12.62
C LYS A 60 2.76 -13.65 11.32
N SER A 61 3.04 -14.79 10.70
CA SER A 61 2.33 -15.21 9.48
C SER A 61 0.82 -15.36 9.67
N SER A 62 0.36 -15.65 10.89
CA SER A 62 -1.06 -15.71 11.26
C SER A 62 -1.76 -14.35 11.19
N ASP A 63 -1.02 -13.24 11.33
CA ASP A 63 -1.60 -11.90 11.44
C ASP A 63 -1.98 -11.30 10.07
N VAL A 64 -1.57 -11.95 8.98
CA VAL A 64 -1.77 -11.47 7.60
C VAL A 64 -3.23 -11.19 7.31
N ILE A 65 -4.15 -12.05 7.77
CA ILE A 65 -5.59 -11.87 7.53
C ILE A 65 -6.10 -10.66 8.31
N GLY A 66 -5.79 -10.57 9.62
CA GLY A 66 -6.22 -9.45 10.45
C GLY A 66 -5.66 -8.10 9.99
N ILE A 67 -4.39 -8.06 9.58
CA ILE A 67 -3.76 -6.84 9.04
C ILE A 67 -4.41 -6.42 7.72
N ARG A 68 -4.77 -7.37 6.85
CA ARG A 68 -5.50 -7.06 5.61
C ARG A 68 -6.89 -6.51 5.90
N SER A 69 -7.61 -7.08 6.85
CA SER A 69 -8.91 -6.54 7.28
C SER A 69 -8.75 -5.11 7.82
N LEU A 70 -7.77 -4.86 8.68
CA LEU A 70 -7.46 -3.51 9.17
C LEU A 70 -7.12 -2.55 8.02
N TYR A 71 -6.27 -2.97 7.08
CA TYR A 71 -5.91 -2.18 5.91
C TYR A 71 -7.15 -1.82 5.08
N CYS A 72 -8.04 -2.79 4.82
CA CYS A 72 -9.26 -2.55 4.07
C CYS A 72 -10.23 -1.59 4.78
N ASN A 73 -10.23 -1.57 6.11
CA ASN A 73 -11.06 -0.67 6.91
C ASN A 73 -10.51 0.77 6.97
N VAL A 74 -9.19 0.94 6.89
CA VAL A 74 -8.52 2.24 7.10
C VAL A 74 -8.14 2.92 5.78
N VAL A 75 -7.77 2.15 4.75
CA VAL A 75 -7.26 2.68 3.49
C VAL A 75 -8.42 2.86 2.50
N PRO A 76 -8.64 4.06 1.93
CA PRO A 76 -9.73 4.28 0.98
C PRO A 76 -9.63 3.41 -0.28
N GLY A 77 -10.76 2.93 -0.81
CA GLY A 77 -10.78 2.00 -1.95
C GLY A 77 -10.01 2.46 -3.20
N LEU A 78 -10.03 3.76 -3.53
CA LEU A 78 -9.24 4.31 -4.64
C LEU A 78 -7.72 4.21 -4.39
N VAL A 79 -7.29 4.34 -3.14
CA VAL A 79 -5.89 4.17 -2.74
C VAL A 79 -5.48 2.70 -2.82
N GLN A 80 -6.37 1.78 -2.44
CA GLN A 80 -6.11 0.33 -2.49
C GLN A 80 -5.87 -0.19 -3.92
N GLN A 81 -6.33 0.51 -4.95
CA GLN A 81 -6.05 0.17 -6.36
C GLN A 81 -4.58 0.42 -6.75
N VAL A 82 -3.89 1.26 -5.99
CA VAL A 82 -2.52 1.70 -6.26
C VAL A 82 -1.55 1.13 -5.22
N GLU A 83 -1.89 1.24 -3.93
CA GLU A 83 -1.05 0.74 -2.85
C GLU A 83 -1.21 -0.79 -2.71
N PRO A 84 -0.10 -1.54 -2.73
CA PRO A 84 -0.16 -2.99 -2.62
C PRO A 84 -0.65 -3.41 -1.23
N LEU A 85 -1.61 -4.33 -1.21
CA LEU A 85 -2.04 -4.98 0.03
C LEU A 85 -0.83 -5.62 0.75
N PRO A 86 -0.78 -5.56 2.09
CA PRO A 86 0.22 -6.27 2.88
C PRO A 86 0.33 -7.75 2.44
N LYS A 87 1.54 -8.13 2.01
CA LYS A 87 1.87 -9.47 1.52
C LYS A 87 2.44 -10.32 2.65
N LYS A 88 2.77 -11.59 2.33
CA LYS A 88 3.54 -12.47 3.22
C LYS A 88 4.86 -11.80 3.60
N ASN A 89 5.41 -12.13 4.78
CA ASN A 89 6.61 -11.51 5.38
C ASN A 89 6.38 -10.08 5.92
N LEU A 90 5.36 -9.95 6.75
CA LEU A 90 5.06 -8.71 7.48
C LEU A 90 6.27 -8.27 8.31
N LYS A 91 6.60 -6.97 8.25
CA LYS A 91 7.70 -6.37 9.01
C LYS A 91 7.12 -5.27 9.87
N GLY A 92 6.96 -5.53 11.15
CA GLY A 92 6.33 -4.57 12.04
C GLY A 92 5.77 -5.20 13.29
N PHE A 93 4.93 -4.42 13.96
CA PHE A 93 4.26 -4.81 15.19
C PHE A 93 2.78 -4.59 15.09
N VAL A 94 2.03 -5.46 15.76
CA VAL A 94 0.58 -5.39 15.89
C VAL A 94 0.20 -5.17 17.33
N GLN A 95 -0.92 -4.49 17.50
CA GLN A 95 -1.65 -4.40 18.75
C GLN A 95 -3.01 -5.05 18.56
N TYR A 96 -3.43 -5.82 19.57
CA TYR A 96 -4.75 -6.44 19.61
C TYR A 96 -5.65 -5.71 20.61
N LYS A 97 -6.94 -5.56 20.25
CA LYS A 97 -8.01 -5.13 21.14
C LYS A 97 -9.16 -6.13 21.00
N LYS A 98 -9.53 -6.80 22.10
CA LYS A 98 -10.62 -7.81 22.14
C LYS A 98 -10.47 -8.96 21.11
N GLY A 99 -9.23 -9.32 20.76
CA GLY A 99 -8.93 -10.42 19.82
C GLY A 99 -8.73 -9.97 18.37
N ASP A 100 -9.12 -8.74 18.03
CA ASP A 100 -8.91 -8.16 16.70
C ASP A 100 -7.69 -7.23 16.67
N ILE A 101 -7.10 -7.05 15.49
CA ILE A 101 -5.96 -6.14 15.30
C ILE A 101 -6.48 -4.71 15.23
N SER A 102 -6.23 -3.92 16.28
CA SER A 102 -6.60 -2.51 16.36
C SER A 102 -5.59 -1.59 15.67
N ALA A 103 -4.31 -1.97 15.68
CA ALA A 103 -3.25 -1.21 15.06
C ALA A 103 -2.16 -2.13 14.50
N TYR A 104 -1.55 -1.70 13.40
CA TYR A 104 -0.37 -2.30 12.80
C TYR A 104 0.60 -1.20 12.42
N VAL A 105 1.86 -1.32 12.82
CA VAL A 105 2.91 -0.39 12.41
C VAL A 105 3.94 -1.15 11.58
N GLU A 106 3.98 -0.88 10.28
CA GLU A 106 5.01 -1.40 9.39
C GLU A 106 6.34 -0.69 9.66
N LEU A 107 7.43 -1.45 9.74
CA LEU A 107 8.76 -0.95 10.02
C LEU A 107 9.76 -1.30 8.92
N LYS A 108 10.54 -0.29 8.51
CA LYS A 108 11.72 -0.49 7.65
C LYS A 108 12.94 0.11 8.33
N HIS A 109 13.92 -0.73 8.62
CA HIS A 109 15.14 -0.34 9.29
C HIS A 109 16.19 0.08 8.27
N GLY A 110 16.73 1.29 8.41
CA GLY A 110 17.82 1.81 7.60
C GLY A 110 19.03 2.22 8.44
N ARG A 111 20.11 2.60 7.73
CA ARG A 111 21.31 3.16 8.35
C ARG A 111 21.06 4.53 8.98
N TYR A 112 20.24 5.35 8.33
CA TYR A 112 19.99 6.74 8.73
C TYR A 112 18.75 6.93 9.61
N GLY A 113 18.01 5.86 9.91
CA GLY A 113 16.77 5.95 10.67
C GLY A 113 15.92 4.71 10.53
N ILE A 114 14.77 4.73 11.19
CA ILE A 114 13.75 3.71 11.06
C ILE A 114 12.48 4.38 10.52
N TRP A 115 11.96 3.84 9.43
CA TRP A 115 10.67 4.24 8.88
C TRP A 115 9.56 3.47 9.57
N ALA A 116 8.53 4.19 10.02
CA ALA A 116 7.34 3.64 10.66
C ALA A 116 6.09 4.12 9.92
N GLN A 117 5.25 3.18 9.48
CA GLN A 117 3.99 3.48 8.82
C GLN A 117 2.82 2.86 9.61
N PRO A 118 2.10 3.67 10.40
CA PRO A 118 0.98 3.22 11.21
C PRO A 118 -0.31 3.08 10.40
N TYR A 119 -0.96 1.93 10.52
CA TYR A 119 -2.34 1.66 10.13
C TYR A 119 -3.13 1.45 11.41
N VAL A 120 -4.11 2.30 11.69
CA VAL A 120 -4.76 2.36 13.00
C VAL A 120 -6.26 2.48 12.80
N HIS A 121 -7.01 1.61 13.46
CA HIS A 121 -8.46 1.65 13.43
C HIS A 121 -8.95 3.00 14.02
N PRO A 122 -9.96 3.66 13.44
CA PRO A 122 -10.46 4.94 13.96
C PRO A 122 -10.96 4.84 15.41
N ASP A 123 -11.48 3.68 15.83
CA ASP A 123 -11.96 3.42 17.20
C ASP A 123 -10.83 3.03 18.19
N ALA A 124 -9.57 3.20 17.80
CA ALA A 124 -8.44 2.95 18.67
C ALA A 124 -8.29 4.07 19.71
N GLU A 125 -8.80 3.82 20.91
CA GLU A 125 -8.63 4.70 22.07
C GLU A 125 -7.19 4.68 22.61
N ASN A 126 -6.74 5.82 23.17
CA ASN A 126 -5.44 5.99 23.82
C ASN A 126 -4.22 5.66 22.95
N PHE A 127 -4.38 5.72 21.62
CA PHE A 127 -3.32 5.36 20.69
C PHE A 127 -2.03 6.17 20.89
N SER A 128 -2.13 7.47 21.22
CA SER A 128 -0.95 8.32 21.49
C SER A 128 -0.09 7.77 22.63
N LEU A 129 -0.69 7.42 23.76
CA LEU A 129 0.01 6.85 24.92
C LEU A 129 0.65 5.49 24.61
N GLN A 130 -0.09 4.66 23.88
CA GLN A 130 0.37 3.33 23.45
C GLN A 130 1.51 3.42 22.43
N LEU A 131 1.48 4.47 21.59
CA LEU A 131 2.53 4.77 20.63
C LEU A 131 3.82 5.19 21.34
N VAL A 132 3.76 5.98 22.42
CA VAL A 132 4.95 6.34 23.22
C VAL A 132 5.67 5.06 23.70
N HIS A 133 4.93 4.15 24.33
CA HIS A 133 5.48 2.89 24.83
C HIS A 133 6.11 2.07 23.71
N PHE A 134 5.41 1.95 22.57
CA PHE A 134 5.89 1.21 21.42
C PHE A 134 7.20 1.78 20.84
N LEU A 135 7.22 3.08 20.56
CA LEU A 135 8.38 3.70 19.90
C LEU A 135 9.60 3.64 20.83
N ASN A 136 9.42 3.80 22.13
CA ASN A 136 10.51 3.73 23.11
C ASN A 136 11.04 2.31 23.35
N SER A 137 10.20 1.29 23.17
CA SER A 137 10.57 -0.13 23.28
C SER A 137 11.04 -0.75 21.96
N LEU A 138 11.14 0.04 20.88
CA LEU A 138 11.40 -0.48 19.54
C LEU A 138 12.80 -1.13 19.42
N PRO A 139 12.88 -2.41 19.03
CA PRO A 139 14.16 -3.12 18.98
C PRO A 139 15.11 -2.49 17.98
N GLY A 140 16.36 -2.32 18.40
CA GLY A 140 17.42 -1.77 17.55
C GLY A 140 17.33 -0.27 17.32
N ARG A 141 16.34 0.47 17.85
CA ARG A 141 16.24 1.94 17.66
C ARG A 141 17.53 2.67 18.04
N ARG A 142 18.08 2.40 19.23
CA ARG A 142 19.24 3.13 19.78
C ARG A 142 19.03 4.64 19.59
N ASN A 143 20.01 5.36 19.04
CA ASN A 143 19.92 6.80 18.75
C ASN A 143 19.47 7.10 17.31
N ARG A 144 18.89 6.13 16.60
CA ARG A 144 18.43 6.38 15.22
C ARG A 144 17.12 7.18 15.25
N PRO A 145 16.97 8.20 14.40
CA PRO A 145 15.71 8.92 14.29
C PRO A 145 14.62 8.00 13.74
N LEU A 146 13.39 8.26 14.16
CA LEU A 146 12.20 7.65 13.59
C LEU A 146 11.58 8.61 12.57
N TYR A 147 11.18 8.06 11.43
CA TYR A 147 10.41 8.74 10.40
C TYR A 147 9.01 8.10 10.35
N ILE A 148 8.02 8.81 10.87
CA ILE A 148 6.64 8.33 10.97
C ILE A 148 5.84 8.91 9.81
N CYS A 149 5.27 8.04 8.98
CA CYS A 149 4.49 8.45 7.82
C CYS A 149 3.00 8.48 8.13
N VAL A 150 2.41 9.66 8.20
CA VAL A 150 0.96 9.81 8.37
C VAL A 150 0.33 10.11 7.01
N ARG A 151 -0.60 9.25 6.59
CA ARG A 151 -1.42 9.44 5.38
C ARG A 151 -2.61 10.33 5.71
N SER A 152 -3.07 11.14 4.75
CA SER A 152 -4.15 12.11 4.99
C SER A 152 -5.49 11.48 5.40
N TYR A 153 -5.73 10.23 5.00
CA TYR A 153 -6.91 9.45 5.43
C TYR A 153 -6.83 8.99 6.90
N GLN A 154 -5.66 9.12 7.54
CA GLN A 154 -5.44 8.97 8.98
C GLN A 154 -4.91 10.27 9.60
N SER A 155 -5.36 11.43 9.10
CA SER A 155 -4.91 12.76 9.59
C SER A 155 -5.15 12.96 11.09
N TRP A 156 -6.10 12.25 11.70
CA TRP A 156 -6.30 12.25 13.15
C TRP A 156 -5.07 11.77 13.95
N LEU A 157 -4.16 11.02 13.31
CA LEU A 157 -2.89 10.60 13.91
C LEU A 157 -1.86 11.74 14.02
N GLU A 158 -2.00 12.81 13.23
CA GLU A 158 -1.02 13.91 13.24
C GLU A 158 -0.88 14.51 14.63
N SER A 159 -2.00 14.79 15.31
CA SER A 159 -1.98 15.32 16.68
C SER A 159 -1.39 14.34 17.69
N ALA A 160 -1.59 13.03 17.51
CA ALA A 160 -0.97 12.01 18.36
C ALA A 160 0.55 11.95 18.16
N VAL A 161 1.02 12.07 16.91
CA VAL A 161 2.45 12.05 16.56
C VAL A 161 3.15 13.35 16.98
N GLU A 162 2.46 14.49 16.90
CA GLU A 162 2.96 15.77 17.39
C GLU A 162 3.10 15.78 18.92
N ALA A 163 2.09 15.27 19.64
CA ALA A 163 2.08 15.23 21.10
C ALA A 163 3.26 14.42 21.70
N ILE A 164 3.80 13.45 20.96
CA ILE A 164 4.96 12.66 21.38
C ILE A 164 6.30 13.31 21.03
N GLY A 165 6.29 14.56 20.56
CA GLY A 165 7.48 15.37 20.27
C GLY A 165 8.04 15.19 18.87
N ALA A 166 7.33 14.51 17.95
CA ALA A 166 7.78 14.42 16.57
C ALA A 166 7.54 15.75 15.85
N GLN A 167 8.48 16.11 14.97
CA GLN A 167 8.44 17.36 14.21
C GLN A 167 7.86 17.11 12.81
N PRO A 168 6.91 17.93 12.33
CA PRO A 168 6.32 17.77 11.02
C PRO A 168 7.30 18.14 9.91
N GLY A 169 7.39 17.28 8.88
CA GLY A 169 7.99 17.63 7.60
C GLY A 169 7.00 18.35 6.66
N PRO A 170 7.43 18.68 5.43
CA PRO A 170 6.54 19.24 4.43
C PRO A 170 5.42 18.25 4.07
N GLN A 171 4.28 18.79 3.63
CA GLN A 171 3.21 17.97 3.08
C GLN A 171 3.60 17.47 1.69
N GLN A 172 3.37 16.19 1.43
CA GLN A 172 3.75 15.53 0.18
C GLN A 172 2.50 14.99 -0.53
N ALA A 173 2.43 15.24 -1.83
CA ALA A 173 1.51 14.54 -2.73
C ALA A 173 2.12 13.18 -3.10
N VAL A 174 1.33 12.14 -2.93
CA VAL A 174 1.66 10.78 -3.35
C VAL A 174 0.99 10.55 -4.68
N MET A 175 1.81 10.44 -5.72
CA MET A 175 1.38 10.47 -7.12
C MET A 175 1.62 9.14 -7.81
N VAL A 176 0.76 8.82 -8.75
CA VAL A 176 0.82 7.61 -9.58
C VAL A 176 0.69 7.96 -11.05
N ARG A 177 1.48 7.29 -11.88
CA ARG A 177 1.26 7.21 -13.33
C ARG A 177 1.15 5.76 -13.74
N HIS A 178 -0.01 5.35 -14.23
CA HIS A 178 -0.20 4.02 -14.78
C HIS A 178 0.54 3.90 -16.12
N LEU A 179 1.32 2.83 -16.28
CA LEU A 179 2.08 2.54 -17.50
C LEU A 179 1.28 1.68 -18.48
N THR A 180 0.16 1.11 -18.03
CA THR A 180 -0.76 0.31 -18.84
C THR A 180 -2.08 1.05 -19.01
N VAL A 181 -2.58 1.12 -20.24
CA VAL A 181 -3.96 1.51 -20.51
C VAL A 181 -4.83 0.28 -20.21
N ALA A 182 -5.81 0.42 -19.31
CA ALA A 182 -6.81 -0.62 -19.09
C ALA A 182 -7.61 -0.80 -20.39
N ASN A 183 -7.33 -1.87 -21.13
CA ASN A 183 -8.11 -2.21 -22.30
C ASN A 183 -9.40 -2.88 -21.81
N ARG A 184 -10.51 -2.14 -21.79
CA ARG A 184 -11.84 -2.76 -21.64
C ARG A 184 -12.07 -3.60 -22.89
N VAL A 185 -11.73 -4.89 -22.83
CA VAL A 185 -12.19 -5.84 -23.82
C VAL A 185 -13.71 -5.85 -23.70
N LYS A 186 -14.41 -5.22 -24.66
CA LYS A 186 -15.83 -5.50 -24.87
C LYS A 186 -15.91 -7.01 -25.10
N GLN A 187 -16.55 -7.73 -24.19
CA GLN A 187 -16.91 -9.13 -24.45
C GLN A 187 -17.82 -9.14 -25.67
N THR A 188 -17.26 -9.43 -26.84
CA THR A 188 -18.01 -9.67 -28.08
C THR A 188 -18.33 -11.15 -28.16
N TYR A 189 -19.15 -11.64 -27.22
CA TYR A 189 -19.84 -12.91 -27.41
C TYR A 189 -21.28 -12.72 -26.92
N PRO A 190 -22.27 -12.64 -27.83
CA PRO A 190 -23.66 -12.76 -27.42
C PRO A 190 -23.86 -14.18 -26.93
N LEU A 191 -24.14 -14.34 -25.64
CA LEU A 191 -24.63 -15.61 -25.09
C LEU A 191 -25.96 -15.93 -25.78
N PRO A 192 -26.15 -17.10 -26.41
CA PRO A 192 -27.45 -17.49 -26.93
C PRO A 192 -28.41 -17.64 -25.74
N ALA A 193 -29.49 -16.88 -25.76
CA ALA A 193 -30.54 -16.96 -24.76
C ALA A 193 -31.24 -18.33 -24.88
N ILE A 194 -30.96 -19.24 -23.95
CA ILE A 194 -31.80 -20.41 -23.71
C ILE A 194 -32.68 -20.11 -22.49
N ASN A 195 -33.95 -19.81 -22.80
CA ASN A 195 -35.13 -19.78 -21.94
C ASN A 195 -35.13 -18.84 -20.71
N GLY A 196 -35.37 -17.56 -20.98
CA GLY A 196 -36.47 -16.83 -20.32
C GLY A 196 -36.54 -16.79 -18.78
N LYS A 197 -35.45 -16.49 -18.08
CA LYS A 197 -35.37 -15.63 -16.88
C LYS A 197 -33.92 -15.62 -16.39
N HIS A 198 -33.41 -14.42 -16.18
CA HIS A 198 -31.99 -14.12 -15.97
C HIS A 198 -31.41 -14.85 -14.74
N VAL A 199 -30.36 -15.66 -14.93
CA VAL A 199 -29.56 -16.30 -13.87
C VAL A 199 -28.11 -15.86 -14.07
N GLU A 200 -27.49 -15.31 -13.02
CA GLU A 200 -26.08 -14.89 -12.98
C GLU A 200 -25.14 -16.10 -13.15
N PRO A 201 -24.21 -16.13 -14.12
CA PRO A 201 -23.28 -17.24 -14.28
C PRO A 201 -21.93 -17.01 -13.57
N THR A 202 -21.66 -17.92 -12.62
CA THR A 202 -20.36 -18.26 -12.02
C THR A 202 -19.35 -18.74 -13.08
N ALA A 203 -18.08 -18.34 -12.95
CA ALA A 203 -17.00 -18.64 -13.89
C ALA A 203 -16.46 -20.09 -13.79
N PRO A 204 -16.27 -20.82 -14.91
CA PRO A 204 -15.44 -22.01 -14.94
C PRO A 204 -14.02 -21.71 -15.44
N VAL A 205 -13.05 -22.43 -14.87
CA VAL A 205 -11.63 -22.46 -15.26
C VAL A 205 -11.46 -23.44 -16.42
N VAL A 206 -10.70 -23.07 -17.46
CA VAL A 206 -10.30 -24.00 -18.54
C VAL A 206 -8.78 -23.97 -18.71
N GLN A 207 -8.18 -25.16 -18.73
CA GLN A 207 -6.76 -25.44 -18.99
C GLN A 207 -6.40 -25.11 -20.44
N PHE A 208 -5.22 -24.51 -20.63
CA PHE A 208 -4.61 -24.38 -21.96
C PHE A 208 -3.88 -25.68 -22.32
N GLU A 209 -4.33 -26.35 -23.38
CA GLU A 209 -3.50 -27.28 -24.15
C GLU A 209 -3.08 -26.59 -25.46
N GLU A 210 -1.76 -26.63 -25.73
CA GLU A 210 -1.12 -26.09 -26.92
C GLU A 210 -1.53 -26.88 -28.17
N ALA A 211 -1.87 -26.17 -29.25
CA ALA A 211 -1.88 -26.73 -30.60
C ALA A 211 -0.97 -25.90 -31.49
N CYS A 212 0.11 -26.55 -31.91
CA CYS A 212 1.14 -26.11 -32.84
C CYS A 212 0.54 -25.89 -34.24
N HIS A 213 0.83 -24.76 -34.88
CA HIS A 213 0.69 -24.62 -36.33
C HIS A 213 1.82 -23.73 -36.88
N LEU A 214 2.85 -24.36 -37.41
CA LEU A 214 3.80 -23.76 -38.33
C LEU A 214 3.33 -24.12 -39.75
N GLU A 215 2.91 -23.13 -40.52
CA GLU A 215 2.98 -23.23 -41.97
C GLU A 215 4.24 -22.50 -42.43
N LEU A 216 5.02 -23.14 -43.30
CA LEU A 216 5.36 -22.61 -44.64
C LEU A 216 6.38 -23.52 -45.35
N SER A 217 6.26 -23.47 -46.68
CA SER A 217 7.15 -23.94 -47.76
C SER A 217 7.28 -25.45 -48.00
N ASP A 218 6.81 -25.91 -49.16
CA ASP A 218 7.74 -26.05 -50.28
C ASP A 218 7.06 -25.97 -51.66
N ILE A 219 7.84 -25.39 -52.55
CA ILE A 219 7.63 -25.10 -53.96
C ILE A 219 8.10 -26.31 -54.79
N GLU A 220 7.61 -26.38 -56.04
CA GLU A 220 8.20 -27.06 -57.21
C GLU A 220 7.83 -28.53 -57.54
N LYS A 221 7.18 -28.65 -58.70
CA LYS A 221 7.61 -29.35 -59.95
C LYS A 221 6.74 -30.51 -60.44
N GLN A 222 6.29 -30.32 -61.69
CA GLN A 222 6.20 -31.29 -62.80
C GLN A 222 5.61 -32.67 -62.45
N SER A 223 4.46 -33.05 -62.98
CA SER A 223 4.22 -33.33 -64.40
C SER A 223 2.77 -33.70 -64.64
#